data_AF-A0A812J073-F1
#
_entry.id   AF-A0A812J073-F1
#
_cell.length_a   1.000
_cell.length_b   1.000
_cell.length_c   1.000
_cell.angle_alpha   90.00
_cell.angle_beta   90.00
_cell.angle_gamma   90.00
#
_symmetry.space_group_name_H-M   'P 1'
#
loop_
_entity.id
_entity.type
_entity.pdbx_description
1 polymer ?
#
loop_
_entity_poly.entity_id
_entity_poly.type
_entity_poly.pdbx_seq_one_letter_code
_entity_poly.pdbx_strand_id
1 'polypeptide(L)'
;MLQGRSDVGEVFVIGGQAAYEEAMGMSCCIRLYVTRVAKDFDCDAFFPTLDDKQFQIVHVSATHSTSDVPFDFVIYERLPVKDGSAAGYTASAAMVQQPSAALAAAGGAGVFGHEEYQYLKAIRQIIQEGVHMEDRTGVGTRSMFGQQMRFNLRHSFPLLTTKRVFWRGVVEELLWFIKGDTNANHLTEKGVRIWEANGSREFLDKRGLGHREEGDLGPVYGFQWRHFGAKYVDMHADYTGQGVDQLAECIRKIKEDPSDRRILLSAWNPADLHLMALPPCHMFCQFYVANGELSCLMYQRSCDMGLGVPFNIASYSLLTCMIAQVCGLKLGEFVHTLGNTHVYQNHVEPLKTQLERTPRPFPVLKINSEVKDIDAFASSDFQLIGYNPHGKIAMEMAV
;
A
#
# COMPACT_ATOMS: atom_id res chain seq x y z
N MET A 1 -27.64 39.11 -1.36
CA MET A 1 -27.22 39.76 -2.62
C MET A 1 -27.23 38.85 -3.85
N LEU A 2 -27.08 37.52 -3.72
CA LEU A 2 -27.02 36.61 -4.88
C LEU A 2 -28.39 36.09 -5.38
N GLN A 3 -29.46 36.28 -4.61
CA GLN A 3 -30.82 35.95 -5.07
C GLN A 3 -31.23 36.94 -6.17
N GLY A 4 -31.26 36.49 -7.43
CA GLY A 4 -31.85 37.24 -8.55
C GLY A 4 -30.98 37.44 -9.80
N ARG A 5 -29.72 36.94 -9.83
CA ARG A 5 -28.84 36.99 -11.00
C ARG A 5 -28.99 35.73 -11.85
N SER A 6 -29.79 35.78 -12.92
CA SER A 6 -29.99 34.66 -13.86
C SER A 6 -28.80 34.43 -14.81
N ASP A 7 -27.84 35.36 -14.83
CA ASP A 7 -26.61 35.31 -15.61
C ASP A 7 -25.46 34.58 -14.87
N VAL A 8 -25.64 34.25 -13.59
CA VAL A 8 -24.65 33.57 -12.77
C VAL A 8 -25.01 32.09 -12.64
N GLY A 9 -24.18 31.21 -13.20
CA GLY A 9 -24.40 29.76 -13.18
C GLY A 9 -24.05 29.10 -11.84
N GLU A 10 -22.84 29.32 -11.33
CA GLU A 10 -22.35 28.74 -10.08
C GLU A 10 -21.70 29.82 -9.20
N VAL A 11 -21.76 29.64 -7.88
CA VAL A 11 -21.13 30.54 -6.89
C VAL A 11 -20.17 29.72 -6.04
N PHE A 12 -18.94 30.22 -5.90
CA PHE A 12 -17.90 29.62 -5.07
C PHE A 12 -17.53 30.56 -3.92
N VAL A 13 -17.52 30.03 -2.70
CA VAL A 13 -16.94 30.69 -1.53
C VAL A 13 -15.47 30.25 -1.47
N ILE A 14 -14.55 31.19 -1.67
CA ILE A 14 -13.15 30.87 -1.96
C ILE A 14 -12.16 31.13 -0.82
N GLY A 15 -12.59 31.68 0.33
CA GLY A 15 -11.63 31.95 1.40
C GLY A 15 -12.17 32.64 2.64
N GLY A 16 -11.45 32.45 3.73
CA GLY A 16 -11.69 33.04 5.05
C GLY A 16 -12.41 32.06 5.99
N GLN A 17 -11.84 31.80 7.17
CA GLN A 17 -12.43 30.89 8.16
C GLN A 17 -13.89 31.26 8.48
N ALA A 18 -14.16 32.53 8.78
CA ALA A 18 -15.50 33.01 9.08
C ALA A 18 -16.46 32.88 7.88
N ALA A 19 -15.97 33.14 6.66
CA ALA A 19 -16.77 33.01 5.45
C ALA A 19 -17.10 31.54 5.13
N TYR A 20 -16.17 30.62 5.37
CA TYR A 20 -16.43 29.19 5.25
C TYR A 20 -17.44 28.72 6.30
N GLU A 21 -17.31 29.16 7.56
CA GLU A 21 -18.22 28.78 8.63
C GLU A 21 -19.65 29.26 8.36
N GLU A 22 -19.81 30.53 7.95
CA GLU A 22 -21.10 31.07 7.53
C GLU A 22 -21.67 30.31 6.33
N ALA A 23 -20.87 30.11 5.28
CA ALA A 23 -21.32 29.44 4.06
C ALA A 23 -21.72 27.98 4.31
N MET A 24 -20.97 27.24 5.12
CA MET A 24 -21.29 25.85 5.48
C MET A 24 -22.58 25.75 6.31
N GLY A 25 -22.98 26.80 7.02
CA GLY A 25 -24.28 26.88 7.68
C GLY A 25 -25.45 27.13 6.73
N MET A 26 -25.21 27.61 5.52
CA MET A 26 -26.26 27.93 4.54
C MET A 26 -26.73 26.68 3.81
N SER A 27 -28.04 26.48 3.73
CA SER A 27 -28.65 25.34 3.01
C SER A 27 -28.34 25.31 1.50
N CYS A 28 -27.97 26.45 0.91
CA CYS A 28 -27.55 26.56 -0.47
C CYS A 28 -26.08 26.19 -0.72
N CYS A 29 -25.27 25.98 0.32
CA CYS A 29 -23.93 25.41 0.16
C CYS A 29 -24.06 23.89 -0.01
N ILE A 30 -24.12 23.43 -1.26
CA ILE A 30 -24.42 22.03 -1.59
C ILE A 30 -23.19 21.13 -1.72
N ARG A 31 -21.99 21.71 -1.90
CA ARG A 31 -20.77 20.96 -2.19
C ARG A 31 -19.53 21.66 -1.66
N LEU A 32 -18.56 20.89 -1.19
CA LEU A 32 -17.25 21.36 -0.76
C LEU A 32 -16.17 20.68 -1.61
N TYR A 33 -15.24 21.48 -2.14
CA TYR A 33 -14.07 21.00 -2.88
C TYR A 33 -12.85 21.24 -2.00
N VAL A 34 -12.34 20.17 -1.40
CA VAL A 34 -11.28 20.24 -0.39
C VAL A 34 -10.02 19.63 -0.97
N THR A 35 -8.92 20.37 -0.94
CA THR A 35 -7.58 19.81 -1.22
C THR A 35 -6.97 19.40 0.12
N ARG A 36 -6.68 18.12 0.31
CA ARG A 36 -6.00 17.65 1.53
C ARG A 36 -4.51 17.67 1.28
N VAL A 37 -3.79 18.57 1.96
CA VAL A 37 -2.33 18.67 1.88
C VAL A 37 -1.71 17.87 3.03
N ALA A 38 -0.98 16.81 2.71
CA ALA A 38 -0.41 15.88 3.69
C ALA A 38 1.03 16.29 4.06
N LYS A 39 1.19 17.50 4.59
CA LYS A 39 2.45 17.99 5.17
C LYS A 39 2.14 19.04 6.24
N ASP A 40 2.95 19.06 7.29
CA ASP A 40 2.79 20.04 8.36
C ASP A 40 3.37 21.40 7.95
N PHE A 41 2.61 22.46 8.25
CA PHE A 41 2.98 23.86 8.05
C PHE A 41 2.54 24.66 9.28
N ASP A 42 3.21 25.77 9.53
CA ASP A 42 2.74 26.74 10.53
C ASP A 42 1.48 27.44 10.01
N CYS A 43 0.41 27.43 10.80
CA CYS A 43 -0.89 27.95 10.43
C CYS A 43 -1.46 28.89 11.51
N ASP A 44 -2.07 29.99 11.08
CA ASP A 44 -2.81 30.95 11.91
C ASP A 44 -4.32 30.95 11.63
N ALA A 45 -4.75 30.25 10.58
CA ALA A 45 -6.14 30.09 10.18
C ALA A 45 -6.45 28.61 9.88
N PHE A 46 -7.70 28.20 10.14
CA PHE A 46 -8.14 26.82 9.97
C PHE A 46 -9.43 26.76 9.17
N PHE A 47 -9.59 25.69 8.39
CA PHE A 47 -10.88 25.37 7.79
C PHE A 47 -11.84 24.90 8.90
N PRO A 48 -13.13 25.29 8.89
CA PRO A 48 -14.10 24.84 9.89
C PRO A 48 -14.21 23.31 9.94
N THR A 49 -14.54 22.78 11.11
CA THR A 49 -14.74 21.33 11.28
C THR A 49 -15.88 20.86 10.38
N LEU A 50 -15.60 19.83 9.58
CA LEU A 50 -16.62 19.15 8.77
C LEU A 50 -17.54 18.31 9.67
N ASP A 51 -18.84 18.49 9.53
CA ASP A 51 -19.86 17.68 10.19
C ASP A 51 -20.33 16.58 9.23
N ASP A 52 -19.96 15.33 9.53
CA ASP A 52 -20.32 14.15 8.75
C ASP A 52 -21.85 13.88 8.73
N LYS A 53 -22.63 14.56 9.59
CA LYS A 53 -24.11 14.55 9.53
C LYS A 53 -24.67 15.52 8.50
N GLN A 54 -23.88 16.49 8.07
CA GLN A 54 -24.27 17.50 7.08
C GLN A 54 -23.68 17.22 5.71
N PHE A 55 -22.48 16.65 5.64
CA PHE A 55 -21.77 16.43 4.40
C PHE A 55 -21.24 15.00 4.33
N GLN A 56 -21.29 14.40 3.13
CA GLN A 56 -20.72 13.08 2.86
C GLN A 56 -19.69 13.18 1.74
N ILE A 57 -18.65 12.34 1.81
CA ILE A 57 -17.65 12.23 0.74
C ILE A 57 -18.28 11.50 -0.44
N VAL A 58 -18.17 12.09 -1.63
CA VAL A 58 -18.63 11.50 -2.90
C VAL A 58 -17.51 11.27 -3.89
N HIS A 59 -16.32 11.81 -3.64
CA HIS A 59 -15.15 11.64 -4.49
C HIS A 59 -13.86 11.76 -3.69
N VAL A 60 -12.88 10.93 -4.02
CA VAL A 60 -11.49 11.06 -3.56
C VAL A 60 -10.58 10.77 -4.75
N SER A 61 -9.74 11.72 -5.15
CA SER A 61 -8.82 11.55 -6.27
C SER A 61 -7.66 10.61 -5.94
N ALA A 62 -6.83 10.29 -6.93
CA ALA A 62 -5.50 9.72 -6.68
C ALA A 62 -4.65 10.71 -5.85
N THR A 63 -3.61 10.19 -5.21
CA THR A 63 -2.60 11.04 -4.57
C THR A 63 -1.72 11.67 -5.64
N HIS A 64 -1.51 12.98 -5.53
CA HIS A 64 -0.59 13.77 -6.32
C HIS A 64 0.54 14.27 -5.43
N SER A 65 1.61 14.77 -6.03
CA SER A 65 2.68 15.43 -5.29
C SER A 65 3.34 16.55 -6.08
N THR A 66 3.69 17.63 -5.40
CA THR A 66 4.55 18.70 -5.94
C THR A 66 5.59 19.05 -4.87
N SER A 67 6.88 19.08 -5.23
CA SER A 67 7.97 19.42 -4.32
C SER A 67 7.95 18.65 -2.99
N ASP A 68 7.80 17.32 -3.08
CA ASP A 68 7.67 16.39 -1.94
C ASP A 68 6.46 16.64 -1.02
N VAL A 69 5.45 17.39 -1.49
CA VAL A 69 4.20 17.61 -0.75
C VAL A 69 3.10 16.72 -1.35
N PRO A 70 2.70 15.63 -0.68
CA PRO A 70 1.57 14.83 -1.12
C PRO A 70 0.24 15.55 -0.87
N PHE A 71 -0.70 15.42 -1.81
CA PHE A 71 -2.06 15.93 -1.66
C PHE A 71 -3.06 15.16 -2.51
N ASP A 72 -4.35 15.31 -2.20
CA ASP A 72 -5.45 14.86 -3.05
C ASP A 72 -6.64 15.83 -3.02
N PHE A 73 -7.62 15.54 -3.87
CA PHE A 73 -8.86 16.28 -3.99
C PHE A 73 -10.03 15.45 -3.47
N VAL A 74 -10.78 16.00 -2.52
CA VAL A 74 -11.98 15.40 -1.94
C VAL A 74 -13.17 16.28 -2.23
N ILE A 75 -14.25 15.67 -2.69
CA ILE A 75 -15.52 16.36 -2.90
C ILE A 75 -16.52 15.84 -1.87
N TYR A 76 -17.10 16.77 -1.12
CA TYR A 76 -18.18 16.52 -0.20
C TYR A 76 -19.49 17.04 -0.75
N GLU A 77 -20.58 16.32 -0.58
CA GLU A 77 -21.93 16.77 -0.90
C GLU A 77 -22.79 16.87 0.35
N ARG A 78 -23.63 17.89 0.40
CA ARG A 78 -24.57 18.08 1.51
C ARG A 78 -25.59 16.94 1.52
N LEU A 79 -25.79 16.34 2.70
CA LEU A 79 -26.83 15.35 2.94
C LEU A 79 -28.23 16.01 2.91
N PRO A 80 -29.26 15.33 2.39
CA PRO A 80 -30.62 15.83 2.45
C PRO A 80 -31.08 16.02 3.89
N VAL A 81 -31.69 17.17 4.20
CA VAL A 81 -32.28 17.43 5.53
C VAL A 81 -33.51 16.53 5.70
N LYS A 82 -33.56 15.75 6.78
CA LYS A 82 -34.63 14.77 7.05
C LYS A 82 -35.93 15.35 7.65
N ASP A 83 -35.95 16.64 8.03
CA ASP A 83 -37.10 17.22 8.71
C ASP A 83 -37.93 18.14 7.81
N GLY A 84 -39.25 17.91 7.81
CA GLY A 84 -40.27 18.65 7.05
C GLY A 84 -40.60 20.05 7.58
N SER A 85 -39.63 20.79 8.15
CA SER A 85 -39.84 22.18 8.52
C SER A 85 -39.60 23.10 7.30
N ALA A 86 -40.70 23.63 6.79
CA ALA A 86 -40.73 24.62 5.73
C ALA A 86 -40.19 25.97 6.23
N ALA A 87 -38.87 26.17 6.20
CA ALA A 87 -38.27 27.51 6.22
C ALA A 87 -36.81 27.46 5.72
N GLY A 88 -36.60 27.92 4.47
CA GLY A 88 -35.28 28.17 3.89
C GLY A 88 -34.79 27.06 2.98
N TYR A 89 -34.98 27.25 1.66
CA TYR A 89 -34.40 26.47 0.56
C TYR A 89 -33.82 25.12 0.98
N THR A 90 -34.65 24.08 0.96
CA THR A 90 -34.12 22.72 0.80
C THR A 90 -33.32 22.74 -0.51
N ALA A 91 -32.06 22.31 -0.49
CA ALA A 91 -31.43 21.91 -1.74
C ALA A 91 -32.36 20.85 -2.32
N SER A 92 -33.14 21.20 -3.34
CA SER A 92 -34.12 20.27 -3.87
C SER A 92 -33.33 19.05 -4.34
N ALA A 93 -33.90 17.85 -4.21
CA ALA A 93 -33.27 16.64 -4.74
C ALA A 93 -32.83 16.82 -6.22
N ALA A 94 -33.47 17.74 -6.96
CA ALA A 94 -33.11 18.13 -8.32
C ALA A 94 -31.83 18.99 -8.44
N MET A 95 -31.48 19.82 -7.45
CA MET A 95 -30.22 20.60 -7.47
C MET A 95 -28.99 19.76 -7.10
N VAL A 96 -29.17 18.73 -6.26
CA VAL A 96 -28.12 17.75 -5.93
C VAL A 96 -27.93 16.74 -7.08
N GLN A 97 -28.97 16.47 -7.87
CA GLN A 97 -28.93 15.48 -8.96
C GLN A 97 -28.09 15.89 -10.18
N GLN A 98 -27.82 17.18 -10.41
CA GLN A 98 -26.92 17.57 -11.50
C GLN A 98 -25.47 17.65 -11.01
N PRO A 99 -24.57 16.78 -11.49
CA PRO A 99 -23.15 16.92 -11.19
C PRO A 99 -22.66 18.24 -11.78
N SER A 100 -22.08 19.10 -10.94
CA SER A 100 -21.39 20.31 -11.43
C SER A 100 -20.34 19.95 -12.48
N ALA A 101 -19.95 20.93 -13.30
CA ALA A 101 -18.87 20.74 -14.26
C ALA A 101 -17.57 20.25 -13.60
N ALA A 102 -17.24 20.73 -12.40
CA ALA A 102 -16.06 20.29 -11.64
C ALA A 102 -16.16 18.83 -11.17
N LEU A 103 -17.32 18.41 -10.66
CA LEU A 103 -17.55 17.00 -10.27
C LEU A 103 -17.55 16.07 -11.48
N ALA A 104 -18.15 16.49 -12.60
CA ALA A 104 -18.12 15.74 -13.85
C ALA A 104 -16.69 15.61 -14.40
N ALA A 105 -15.88 16.68 -14.34
CA ALA A 105 -14.46 16.66 -14.70
C ALA A 105 -13.63 15.74 -13.78
N ALA A 106 -14.02 15.61 -12.51
CA ALA A 106 -13.42 14.68 -11.55
C ALA A 106 -13.89 13.21 -11.74
N GLY A 107 -14.72 12.92 -12.75
CA GLY A 107 -15.23 11.59 -13.06
C GLY A 107 -16.63 11.29 -12.52
N GLY A 108 -17.23 12.20 -11.75
CA GLY A 108 -18.59 12.08 -11.22
C GLY A 108 -18.67 11.64 -9.75
N ALA A 109 -19.86 11.77 -9.16
CA ALA A 109 -20.14 11.27 -7.81
C ALA A 109 -19.98 9.74 -7.75
N GLY A 110 -19.42 9.24 -6.66
CA GLY A 110 -19.19 7.81 -6.44
C GLY A 110 -17.92 7.27 -7.10
N VAL A 111 -17.13 8.12 -7.77
CA VAL A 111 -15.81 7.74 -8.30
C VAL A 111 -14.75 7.96 -7.24
N PHE A 112 -14.12 6.87 -6.81
CA PHE A 112 -13.03 6.89 -5.85
C PHE A 112 -11.73 6.50 -6.56
N GLY A 113 -10.96 7.51 -6.98
CA GLY A 113 -9.71 7.36 -7.72
C GLY A 113 -8.49 7.06 -6.85
N HIS A 114 -8.59 7.17 -5.52
CA HIS A 114 -7.49 6.84 -4.63
C HIS A 114 -7.12 5.36 -4.71
N GLU A 115 -5.86 5.05 -4.99
CA GLU A 115 -5.41 3.68 -5.29
C GLU A 115 -5.59 2.71 -4.12
N GLU A 116 -5.55 3.18 -2.86
CA GLU A 116 -5.87 2.38 -1.66
C GLU A 116 -7.26 1.72 -1.70
N TYR A 117 -8.23 2.29 -2.44
CA TYR A 117 -9.55 1.66 -2.60
C TYR A 117 -9.49 0.32 -3.34
N GLN A 118 -8.44 0.02 -4.11
CA GLN A 118 -8.26 -1.30 -4.72
C GLN A 118 -8.13 -2.39 -3.64
N TYR A 119 -7.29 -2.14 -2.63
CA TYR A 119 -7.12 -3.02 -1.47
C TYR A 119 -8.39 -3.10 -0.62
N LEU A 120 -9.04 -1.97 -0.32
CA LEU A 120 -10.26 -1.95 0.48
C LEU A 120 -11.44 -2.65 -0.22
N LYS A 121 -11.57 -2.48 -1.54
CA LYS A 121 -12.59 -3.16 -2.35
C LYS A 121 -12.35 -4.67 -2.37
N ALA A 122 -11.10 -5.11 -2.52
CA ALA A 122 -10.74 -6.52 -2.44
C ALA A 122 -11.17 -7.15 -1.10
N ILE A 123 -10.86 -6.49 0.03
CA ILE A 123 -11.30 -6.96 1.36
C ILE A 123 -12.81 -7.03 1.46
N ARG A 124 -13.52 -5.98 1.05
CA ARG A 124 -14.99 -5.95 1.11
C ARG A 124 -15.58 -7.12 0.32
N GLN A 125 -15.05 -7.37 -0.88
CA GLN A 125 -15.49 -8.46 -1.74
C GLN A 125 -15.22 -9.83 -1.09
N ILE A 126 -14.03 -10.06 -0.53
CA ILE A 126 -13.70 -11.31 0.16
C ILE A 126 -14.59 -11.53 1.38
N ILE A 127 -14.87 -10.48 2.17
CA ILE A 127 -15.76 -10.59 3.32
C ILE A 127 -17.20 -10.92 2.90
N GLN A 128 -17.70 -10.32 1.81
CA GLN A 128 -19.10 -10.48 1.39
C GLN A 128 -19.34 -11.77 0.57
N GLU A 129 -18.43 -12.08 -0.34
CA GLU A 129 -18.60 -13.09 -1.40
C GLU A 129 -17.58 -14.23 -1.30
N GLY A 130 -16.54 -14.09 -0.48
CA GLY A 130 -15.46 -15.07 -0.38
C GLY A 130 -15.93 -16.42 0.12
N VAL A 131 -15.37 -17.47 -0.48
CA VAL A 131 -15.67 -18.85 -0.10
C VAL A 131 -15.02 -19.14 1.24
N HIS A 132 -15.80 -19.68 2.19
CA HIS A 132 -15.27 -20.15 3.46
C HIS A 132 -14.44 -21.41 3.23
N MET A 133 -13.20 -21.40 3.73
CA MET A 133 -12.26 -22.50 3.60
C MET A 133 -11.62 -22.77 4.96
N GLU A 134 -11.52 -24.05 5.32
CA GLU A 134 -10.58 -24.47 6.36
C GLU A 134 -9.15 -24.24 5.87
N ASP A 135 -8.23 -23.93 6.79
CA ASP A 135 -6.84 -23.68 6.47
C ASP A 135 -5.90 -24.40 7.45
N ARG A 136 -4.61 -24.48 7.11
CA ARG A 136 -3.61 -25.21 7.89
C ARG A 136 -3.41 -24.69 9.33
N THR A 137 -3.83 -23.46 9.61
CA THR A 137 -3.70 -22.82 10.94
C THR A 137 -4.87 -23.15 11.86
N GLY A 138 -5.99 -23.65 11.33
CA GLY A 138 -7.20 -23.97 12.09
C GLY A 138 -8.11 -22.76 12.39
N VAL A 139 -7.76 -21.56 11.92
CA VAL A 139 -8.58 -20.34 12.08
C VAL A 139 -9.72 -20.29 11.05
N GLY A 140 -9.47 -20.81 9.85
CA GLY A 140 -10.35 -20.68 8.71
C GLY A 140 -10.22 -19.31 8.03
N THR A 141 -10.58 -19.29 6.75
CA THR A 141 -10.48 -18.10 5.91
C THR A 141 -11.75 -17.89 5.09
N ARG A 142 -11.97 -16.66 4.65
CA ARG A 142 -12.77 -16.35 3.46
C ARG A 142 -11.80 -16.03 2.35
N SER A 143 -11.97 -16.63 1.17
CA SER A 143 -11.01 -16.49 0.08
C SER A 143 -11.65 -16.29 -1.29
N MET A 144 -10.90 -15.65 -2.16
CA MET A 144 -11.14 -15.56 -3.60
C MET A 144 -9.85 -15.91 -4.34
N PHE A 145 -9.96 -16.30 -5.60
CA PHE A 145 -8.81 -16.72 -6.41
C PHE A 145 -8.63 -15.80 -7.61
N GLY A 146 -7.47 -15.12 -7.68
CA GLY A 146 -7.13 -14.20 -8.76
C GLY A 146 -7.67 -12.79 -8.51
N GLN A 147 -6.78 -11.88 -8.15
CA GLN A 147 -7.04 -10.43 -8.12
C GLN A 147 -5.80 -9.67 -8.59
N GLN A 148 -5.95 -8.40 -8.93
CA GLN A 148 -4.83 -7.53 -9.28
C GLN A 148 -5.05 -6.11 -8.73
N MET A 149 -3.98 -5.50 -8.22
CA MET A 149 -3.93 -4.10 -7.80
C MET A 149 -2.79 -3.38 -8.53
N ARG A 150 -2.93 -2.08 -8.76
CA ARG A 150 -1.94 -1.23 -9.45
C ARG A 150 -1.68 0.04 -8.66
N PHE A 151 -0.42 0.40 -8.48
CA PHE A 151 -0.02 1.56 -7.69
C PHE A 151 0.97 2.41 -8.48
N ASN A 152 0.69 3.69 -8.64
CA ASN A 152 1.53 4.63 -9.38
C ASN A 152 2.61 5.19 -8.46
N LEU A 153 3.87 4.89 -8.77
CA LEU A 153 5.02 5.27 -7.96
C LEU A 153 5.59 6.66 -8.33
N ARG A 154 5.05 7.32 -9.37
CA ARG A 154 5.57 8.60 -9.87
C ARG A 154 5.37 9.77 -8.91
N HIS A 155 4.32 9.71 -8.11
CA HIS A 155 3.85 10.86 -7.30
C HIS A 155 3.65 10.52 -5.82
N SER A 156 3.62 9.24 -5.46
CA SER A 156 3.44 8.84 -4.08
C SER A 156 3.98 7.44 -3.85
N PHE A 157 4.06 7.05 -2.59
CA PHE A 157 4.49 5.74 -2.17
C PHE A 157 3.32 5.00 -1.53
N PRO A 158 2.89 3.83 -2.06
CA PRO A 158 1.66 3.15 -1.67
C PRO A 158 1.79 2.46 -0.31
N LEU A 159 1.79 3.26 0.75
CA LEU A 159 1.76 2.81 2.14
C LEU A 159 0.39 3.11 2.71
N LEU A 160 -0.37 2.06 3.06
CA LEU A 160 -1.76 2.18 3.49
C LEU A 160 -1.92 3.24 4.58
N THR A 161 -2.98 4.03 4.46
CA THR A 161 -3.31 5.12 5.37
C THR A 161 -4.51 4.80 6.24
N THR A 162 -5.39 3.89 5.83
CA THR A 162 -6.53 3.42 6.65
C THR A 162 -6.10 2.61 7.87
N LYS A 163 -4.85 2.17 7.93
CA LYS A 163 -4.20 1.66 9.14
C LYS A 163 -2.71 2.01 9.13
N ARG A 164 -2.12 2.14 10.31
CA ARG A 164 -0.66 2.32 10.43
C ARG A 164 0.07 1.02 10.09
N VAL A 165 0.93 1.07 9.08
CA VAL A 165 1.84 -0.01 8.67
C VAL A 165 3.20 0.17 9.36
N PHE A 166 3.83 -0.91 9.78
CA PHE A 166 5.14 -0.87 10.45
C PHE A 166 6.27 -0.69 9.44
N TRP A 167 6.50 0.57 9.04
CA TRP A 167 7.47 0.95 8.00
C TRP A 167 8.88 0.41 8.23
N ARG A 168 9.42 0.52 9.46
CA ARG A 168 10.76 0.01 9.78
C ARG A 168 10.88 -1.50 9.51
N GLY A 169 9.82 -2.27 9.78
CA GLY A 169 9.78 -3.69 9.47
C GLY A 169 9.88 -3.96 7.96
N VAL A 170 9.15 -3.19 7.14
CA VAL A 170 9.20 -3.28 5.67
C VAL A 170 10.62 -3.04 5.16
N VAL A 171 11.26 -1.97 5.62
CA VAL A 171 12.61 -1.58 5.17
C VAL A 171 13.65 -2.61 5.57
N GLU A 172 13.70 -2.99 6.84
CA GLU A 172 14.74 -3.90 7.34
C GLU A 172 14.60 -5.31 6.78
N GLU A 173 13.38 -5.81 6.59
CA GLU A 173 13.13 -7.10 5.94
C GLU A 173 13.59 -7.08 4.48
N LEU A 174 13.29 -6.01 3.73
CA LEU A 174 13.72 -5.92 2.34
C LEU A 174 15.25 -5.86 2.22
N LEU A 175 15.92 -5.08 3.07
CA LEU A 175 17.38 -5.03 3.12
C LEU A 175 17.99 -6.39 3.49
N TRP A 176 17.33 -7.13 4.38
CA TRP A 176 17.71 -8.50 4.74
C TRP A 176 17.58 -9.46 3.55
N PHE A 177 16.48 -9.40 2.79
CA PHE A 177 16.34 -10.17 1.54
C PHE A 177 17.40 -9.79 0.50
N ILE A 178 17.65 -8.50 0.29
CA ILE A 178 18.65 -8.03 -0.67
C ILE A 178 20.01 -8.62 -0.32
N LYS A 179 20.41 -8.65 0.95
CA LYS A 179 21.69 -9.21 1.41
C LYS A 179 21.82 -10.73 1.23
N GLY A 180 20.76 -11.44 0.86
CA GLY A 180 20.78 -12.90 0.78
C GLY A 180 20.67 -13.60 2.13
N ASP A 181 20.38 -12.84 3.19
CA ASP A 181 20.41 -13.31 4.57
C ASP A 181 19.18 -14.20 4.88
N THR A 182 19.40 -15.23 5.72
CA THR A 182 18.41 -16.23 6.13
C THR A 182 18.35 -16.40 7.65
N ASN A 183 19.17 -15.66 8.40
CA ASN A 183 19.16 -15.65 9.85
C ASN A 183 18.14 -14.65 10.39
N ALA A 184 17.03 -15.14 10.96
CA ALA A 184 15.99 -14.29 11.54
C ALA A 184 16.48 -13.46 12.74
N ASN A 185 17.57 -13.87 13.40
CA ASN A 185 18.10 -13.17 14.57
C ASN A 185 18.61 -11.77 14.22
N HIS A 186 19.17 -11.57 13.01
CA HIS A 186 19.61 -10.25 12.54
C HIS A 186 18.45 -9.24 12.42
N LEU A 187 17.23 -9.72 12.13
CA LEU A 187 16.02 -8.89 12.16
C LEU A 187 15.59 -8.59 13.61
N THR A 188 15.61 -9.61 14.47
CA THR A 188 15.25 -9.48 15.89
C THR A 188 16.15 -8.49 16.63
N GLU A 189 17.46 -8.52 16.37
CA GLU A 189 18.46 -7.57 16.90
C GLU A 189 18.13 -6.12 16.52
N LYS A 190 17.49 -5.92 15.36
CA LYS A 190 17.00 -4.62 14.89
C LYS A 190 15.59 -4.30 15.36
N GLY A 191 15.00 -5.10 16.24
CA GLY A 191 13.65 -4.93 16.77
C GLY A 191 12.55 -5.31 15.78
N VAL A 192 12.85 -6.10 14.75
CA VAL A 192 11.90 -6.58 13.74
C VAL A 192 11.64 -8.07 13.97
N ARG A 193 10.42 -8.40 14.41
CA ARG A 193 10.06 -9.75 14.89
C ARG A 193 9.06 -10.51 14.00
N ILE A 194 8.90 -10.08 12.75
CA ILE A 194 7.90 -10.65 11.83
C ILE A 194 8.17 -12.13 11.47
N TRP A 195 9.42 -12.59 11.61
CA TRP A 195 9.84 -13.98 11.36
C TRP A 195 10.01 -14.81 12.64
N GLU A 196 9.82 -14.23 13.84
CA GLU A 196 10.11 -14.87 15.13
C GLU A 196 9.31 -16.17 15.30
N ALA A 197 8.01 -16.16 15.01
CA ALA A 197 7.17 -17.35 15.10
C ALA A 197 7.61 -18.46 14.14
N ASN A 198 7.94 -18.11 12.88
CA ASN A 198 8.36 -19.08 11.87
C ASN A 198 9.79 -19.60 12.07
N GLY A 199 10.64 -18.86 12.78
CA GLY A 199 11.99 -19.26 13.15
C GLY A 199 12.10 -19.95 14.50
N SER A 200 11.03 -19.97 15.30
CA SER A 200 11.01 -20.59 16.64
C SER A 200 11.34 -22.08 16.61
N ARG A 201 11.91 -22.59 17.70
CA ARG A 201 12.21 -24.02 17.81
C ARG A 201 10.98 -24.89 17.55
N GLU A 202 9.85 -24.57 18.20
CA GLU A 202 8.59 -25.32 18.09
C GLU A 202 8.11 -25.41 16.63
N PHE A 203 8.14 -24.29 15.91
CA PHE A 203 7.68 -24.24 14.52
C PHE A 203 8.58 -25.07 13.60
N LEU A 204 9.89 -24.94 13.75
CA LEU A 204 10.85 -25.70 12.94
C LEU A 204 10.74 -27.21 13.20
N ASP A 205 10.56 -27.64 14.45
CA ASP A 205 10.34 -29.05 14.79
C ASP A 205 9.05 -29.58 14.14
N LYS A 206 7.96 -28.82 14.22
CA LYS A 206 6.68 -29.13 13.56
C LYS A 206 6.80 -29.24 12.04
N ARG A 207 7.76 -28.51 11.43
CA ARG A 207 8.06 -28.58 9.99
C ARG A 207 9.02 -29.71 9.61
N GLY A 208 9.52 -30.48 10.57
CA GLY A 208 10.53 -31.52 10.33
C GLY A 208 11.95 -30.96 10.12
N LEU A 209 12.19 -29.72 10.55
CA LEU A 209 13.45 -28.98 10.43
C LEU A 209 14.21 -28.89 11.76
N GLY A 210 13.99 -29.83 12.69
CA GLY A 210 14.59 -29.80 14.03
C GLY A 210 16.12 -29.94 14.06
N HIS A 211 16.74 -30.27 12.93
CA HIS A 211 18.20 -30.24 12.76
C HIS A 211 18.76 -28.83 12.57
N ARG A 212 17.91 -27.83 12.31
CA ARG A 212 18.29 -26.42 12.14
C ARG A 212 18.37 -25.71 13.49
N GLU A 213 19.25 -24.72 13.59
CA GLU A 213 19.30 -23.77 14.71
C GLU A 213 18.03 -22.91 14.75
N GLU A 214 17.66 -22.42 15.94
CA GLU A 214 16.56 -21.46 16.09
C GLU A 214 16.90 -20.15 15.35
N GLY A 215 15.98 -19.68 14.51
CA GLY A 215 16.20 -18.55 13.62
C GLY A 215 16.80 -18.88 12.24
N ASP A 216 17.26 -20.11 11.99
CA ASP A 216 17.65 -20.57 10.65
C ASP A 216 16.39 -20.90 9.83
N LEU A 217 15.99 -19.98 8.96
CA LEU A 217 14.80 -20.13 8.13
C LEU A 217 14.98 -21.04 6.91
N GLY A 218 16.22 -21.48 6.64
CA GLY A 218 16.58 -22.21 5.44
C GLY A 218 16.70 -21.30 4.20
N PRO A 219 16.72 -21.87 2.99
CA PRO A 219 16.95 -21.15 1.74
C PRO A 219 15.71 -20.35 1.27
N VAL A 220 15.25 -19.40 2.09
CA VAL A 220 14.08 -18.55 1.83
C VAL A 220 14.41 -17.43 0.82
N TYR A 221 13.61 -16.35 0.79
CA TYR A 221 13.61 -15.33 -0.27
C TYR A 221 14.99 -14.79 -0.64
N GLY A 222 15.72 -14.21 0.31
CA GLY A 222 17.02 -13.58 0.02
C GLY A 222 18.02 -14.59 -0.55
N PHE A 223 18.10 -15.78 0.03
CA PHE A 223 18.93 -16.85 -0.49
C PHE A 223 18.59 -17.18 -1.94
N GLN A 224 17.30 -17.32 -2.28
CA GLN A 224 16.91 -17.56 -3.67
C GLN A 224 17.24 -16.36 -4.57
N TRP A 225 17.21 -15.13 -4.06
CA TRP A 225 17.54 -13.94 -4.86
C TRP A 225 19.02 -13.85 -5.21
N ARG A 226 19.91 -14.23 -4.28
CA ARG A 226 21.37 -14.06 -4.42
C ARG A 226 22.13 -15.36 -4.76
N HIS A 227 21.54 -16.51 -4.45
CA HIS A 227 22.18 -17.83 -4.47
C HIS A 227 21.28 -18.93 -5.06
N PHE A 228 20.42 -18.61 -6.04
CA PHE A 228 19.46 -19.57 -6.60
C PHE A 228 20.17 -20.84 -7.09
N GLY A 229 19.73 -22.01 -6.61
CA GLY A 229 20.30 -23.31 -6.97
C GLY A 229 21.60 -23.69 -6.25
N ALA A 230 22.12 -22.86 -5.36
CA ALA A 230 23.18 -23.26 -4.43
C ALA A 230 22.65 -24.27 -3.41
N LYS A 231 23.51 -25.19 -2.96
CA LYS A 231 23.14 -26.14 -1.90
C LYS A 231 23.17 -25.41 -0.55
N TYR A 232 22.02 -25.26 0.08
CA TYR A 232 21.94 -24.72 1.45
C TYR A 232 22.62 -25.66 2.45
N VAL A 233 23.43 -25.07 3.33
CA VAL A 233 24.08 -25.73 4.47
C VAL A 233 23.38 -25.27 5.75
N ASP A 234 23.67 -24.05 6.19
CA ASP A 234 23.06 -23.38 7.35
C ASP A 234 23.10 -21.86 7.15
N MET A 235 22.60 -21.09 8.12
CA MET A 235 22.57 -19.62 8.07
C MET A 235 23.92 -18.92 8.32
N HIS A 236 24.97 -19.68 8.65
CA HIS A 236 26.31 -19.15 8.95
C HIS A 236 27.32 -19.36 7.82
N ALA A 237 27.02 -20.27 6.89
CA ALA A 237 27.86 -20.56 5.74
C ALA A 237 28.00 -19.35 4.80
N ASP A 238 29.19 -19.18 4.22
CA ASP A 238 29.44 -18.20 3.18
C ASP A 238 29.00 -18.73 1.81
N TYR A 239 27.94 -18.13 1.26
CA TYR A 239 27.41 -18.45 -0.07
C TYR A 239 27.95 -17.55 -1.19
N THR A 240 28.93 -16.70 -0.93
CA THR A 240 29.52 -15.80 -1.93
C THR A 240 29.96 -16.57 -3.18
N GLY A 241 29.48 -16.14 -4.35
CA GLY A 241 29.79 -16.77 -5.63
C GLY A 241 29.13 -18.13 -5.87
N GLN A 242 28.25 -18.59 -4.98
CA GLN A 242 27.48 -19.83 -5.15
C GLN A 242 26.09 -19.55 -5.70
N GLY A 243 25.61 -20.42 -6.58
CA GLY A 243 24.30 -20.31 -7.21
C GLY A 243 24.23 -19.19 -8.26
N VAL A 244 23.01 -18.74 -8.55
CA VAL A 244 22.75 -17.64 -9.49
C VAL A 244 22.29 -16.41 -8.71
N ASP A 245 23.04 -15.31 -8.82
CA ASP A 245 22.62 -14.00 -8.31
C ASP A 245 21.61 -13.36 -9.28
N GLN A 246 20.32 -13.64 -9.04
CA GLN A 246 19.23 -13.15 -9.87
C GLN A 246 19.03 -11.64 -9.72
N LEU A 247 19.28 -11.06 -8.53
CA LEU A 247 19.12 -9.64 -8.30
C LEU A 247 20.17 -8.84 -9.09
N ALA A 248 21.43 -9.25 -9.02
CA ALA A 248 22.51 -8.66 -9.81
C ALA A 248 22.22 -8.77 -11.32
N GLU A 249 21.75 -9.94 -11.78
CA GLU A 249 21.40 -10.15 -13.18
C GLU A 249 20.22 -9.27 -13.64
N CYS A 250 19.20 -9.08 -12.80
CA CYS A 250 18.11 -8.15 -13.08
C CYS A 250 18.62 -6.71 -13.23
N ILE A 251 19.44 -6.24 -12.29
CA ILE A 251 20.00 -4.88 -12.32
C ILE A 251 20.90 -4.70 -13.56
N ARG A 252 21.73 -5.69 -13.88
CA ARG A 252 22.57 -5.68 -15.09
C ARG A 252 21.72 -5.56 -16.35
N LYS A 253 20.69 -6.40 -16.51
CA LYS A 253 19.77 -6.34 -17.65
C LYS A 253 19.05 -5.00 -17.75
N ILE A 254 18.55 -4.46 -16.63
CA ILE A 254 17.89 -3.15 -16.63
C ILE A 254 18.82 -2.05 -17.16
N LYS A 255 20.13 -2.12 -16.83
CA LYS A 255 21.13 -1.15 -17.29
C LYS A 255 21.57 -1.37 -18.74
N GLU A 256 21.76 -2.62 -19.15
CA GLU A 256 22.44 -2.98 -20.40
C GLU A 256 21.48 -3.37 -21.54
N ASP A 257 20.34 -4.00 -21.22
CA ASP A 257 19.28 -4.36 -22.16
C ASP A 257 17.89 -4.12 -21.53
N PRO A 258 17.51 -2.84 -21.32
CA PRO A 258 16.25 -2.48 -20.66
C PRO A 258 15.00 -2.99 -21.39
N SER A 259 15.13 -3.34 -22.68
CA SER A 259 14.03 -3.87 -23.49
C SER A 259 13.82 -5.38 -23.31
N ASP A 260 14.70 -6.06 -22.58
CA ASP A 260 14.59 -7.49 -22.31
C ASP A 260 13.26 -7.79 -21.60
N ARG A 261 12.52 -8.75 -22.15
CA ARG A 261 11.23 -9.20 -21.60
C ARG A 261 11.42 -10.31 -20.55
N ARG A 262 12.67 -10.58 -20.15
CA ARG A 262 13.09 -11.68 -19.27
C ARG A 262 13.81 -11.17 -18.02
N ILE A 263 13.47 -9.98 -17.56
CA ILE A 263 13.97 -9.41 -16.30
C ILE A 263 13.08 -9.92 -15.16
N LEU A 264 13.35 -11.15 -14.70
CA LEU A 264 12.57 -11.81 -13.65
C LEU A 264 13.45 -12.17 -12.45
N LEU A 265 12.87 -12.05 -11.26
CA LEU A 265 13.44 -12.47 -9.98
C LEU A 265 12.47 -13.46 -9.33
N SER A 266 12.90 -14.72 -9.11
CA SER A 266 12.06 -15.78 -8.55
C SER A 266 12.57 -16.28 -7.21
N ALA A 267 11.69 -16.37 -6.22
CA ALA A 267 11.94 -17.09 -4.98
C ALA A 267 11.44 -18.55 -5.03
N TRP A 268 10.66 -18.93 -6.06
CA TRP A 268 10.05 -20.25 -6.12
C TRP A 268 10.99 -21.31 -6.71
N ASN A 269 11.70 -22.03 -5.82
CA ASN A 269 12.56 -23.15 -6.18
C ASN A 269 11.95 -24.48 -5.69
N PRO A 270 11.32 -25.30 -6.57
CA PRO A 270 10.73 -26.59 -6.19
C PRO A 270 11.70 -27.54 -5.49
N ALA A 271 13.00 -27.49 -5.81
CA ALA A 271 14.00 -28.35 -5.20
C ALA A 271 14.21 -28.02 -3.71
N ASP A 272 14.02 -26.76 -3.31
CA ASP A 272 14.33 -26.28 -1.97
C ASP A 272 13.10 -26.08 -1.07
N LEU A 273 11.87 -26.17 -1.60
CA LEU A 273 10.65 -25.85 -0.83
C LEU A 273 10.54 -26.63 0.50
N HIS A 274 11.03 -27.86 0.52
CA HIS A 274 11.01 -28.72 1.71
C HIS A 274 12.07 -28.34 2.76
N LEU A 275 13.06 -27.52 2.38
CA LEU A 275 14.12 -27.02 3.25
C LEU A 275 13.77 -25.70 3.95
N MET A 276 12.73 -25.00 3.46
CA MET A 276 12.33 -23.67 3.91
C MET A 276 11.35 -23.76 5.10
N ALA A 277 11.56 -22.90 6.11
CA ALA A 277 10.62 -22.76 7.23
C ALA A 277 9.20 -22.45 6.72
N LEU A 278 9.09 -21.50 5.77
CA LEU A 278 7.85 -21.17 5.10
C LEU A 278 8.09 -21.01 3.58
N PRO A 279 7.33 -21.72 2.72
CA PRO A 279 7.42 -21.54 1.27
C PRO A 279 7.11 -20.09 0.84
N PRO A 280 7.77 -19.54 -0.19
CA PRO A 280 7.64 -18.14 -0.58
C PRO A 280 6.19 -17.76 -0.90
N CYS A 281 5.67 -16.70 -0.27
CA CYS A 281 4.34 -16.17 -0.58
C CYS A 281 4.38 -15.35 -1.87
N HIS A 282 5.28 -14.38 -1.95
CA HIS A 282 5.60 -13.63 -3.18
C HIS A 282 6.60 -14.45 -4.00
N MET A 283 6.10 -15.10 -5.05
CA MET A 283 6.82 -16.14 -5.77
C MET A 283 7.86 -15.57 -6.73
N PHE A 284 7.47 -14.59 -7.53
CA PHE A 284 8.35 -13.94 -8.49
C PHE A 284 7.88 -12.52 -8.77
N CYS A 285 8.80 -11.69 -9.25
CA CYS A 285 8.47 -10.42 -9.90
C CYS A 285 9.14 -10.30 -11.27
N GLN A 286 8.54 -9.50 -12.11
CA GLN A 286 9.06 -9.10 -13.42
C GLN A 286 9.20 -7.58 -13.45
N PHE A 287 10.35 -7.12 -13.92
CA PHE A 287 10.60 -5.70 -14.17
C PHE A 287 10.35 -5.34 -15.63
N TYR A 288 9.91 -4.12 -15.85
CA TYR A 288 9.62 -3.58 -17.19
C TYR A 288 10.15 -2.16 -17.29
N VAL A 289 11.01 -1.90 -18.28
CA VAL A 289 11.52 -0.56 -18.55
C VAL A 289 10.87 -0.02 -19.82
N ALA A 290 10.24 1.15 -19.72
CA ALA A 290 9.72 1.88 -20.87
C ALA A 290 9.74 3.37 -20.60
N ASN A 291 10.01 4.17 -21.63
CA ASN A 291 10.05 5.65 -21.53
C ASN A 291 11.00 6.17 -20.42
N GLY A 292 12.06 5.42 -20.12
CA GLY A 292 13.00 5.74 -19.03
C GLY A 292 12.42 5.52 -17.63
N GLU A 293 11.31 4.80 -17.50
CA GLU A 293 10.66 4.45 -16.23
C GLU A 293 10.77 2.94 -15.94
N LEU A 294 10.93 2.59 -14.67
CA LEU A 294 10.92 1.21 -14.17
C LEU A 294 9.59 0.89 -13.50
N SER A 295 8.92 -0.16 -13.98
CA SER A 295 7.75 -0.77 -13.35
C SER A 295 8.06 -2.18 -12.85
N CYS A 296 7.29 -2.66 -11.88
CA CYS A 296 7.40 -4.02 -11.33
C CYS A 296 6.03 -4.67 -11.28
N LEU A 297 5.91 -5.89 -11.81
CA LEU A 297 4.78 -6.77 -11.56
C LEU A 297 5.22 -7.89 -10.62
N MET A 298 4.50 -8.11 -9.51
CA MET A 298 4.77 -9.20 -8.58
C MET A 298 3.58 -10.16 -8.52
N TYR A 299 3.86 -11.46 -8.58
CA TYR A 299 2.86 -12.52 -8.36
C TYR A 299 3.01 -13.12 -6.96
N GLN A 300 1.93 -13.06 -6.19
CA GLN A 300 1.85 -13.62 -4.85
C GLN A 300 0.84 -14.77 -4.83
N ARG A 301 1.26 -15.99 -4.46
CA ARG A 301 0.36 -17.16 -4.46
C ARG A 301 -0.66 -17.17 -3.33
N SER A 302 -0.33 -16.55 -2.20
CA SER A 302 -1.07 -16.63 -0.94
C SER A 302 -1.00 -15.27 -0.26
N CYS A 303 -2.15 -14.64 -0.11
CA CYS A 303 -2.25 -13.21 0.18
C CYS A 303 -3.18 -12.99 1.37
N ASP A 304 -2.57 -12.93 2.56
CA ASP A 304 -3.27 -12.47 3.76
C ASP A 304 -3.52 -10.96 3.64
N MET A 305 -4.79 -10.60 3.43
CA MET A 305 -5.20 -9.21 3.28
C MET A 305 -5.11 -8.42 4.59
N GLY A 306 -5.13 -9.10 5.75
CA GLY A 306 -5.06 -8.47 7.07
C GLY A 306 -3.67 -7.96 7.41
N LEU A 307 -2.65 -8.81 7.30
CA LEU A 307 -1.28 -8.48 7.71
C LEU A 307 -0.31 -8.43 6.53
N GLY A 308 -0.25 -9.50 5.73
CA GLY A 308 0.78 -9.69 4.69
C GLY A 308 0.72 -8.67 3.55
N VAL A 309 -0.41 -8.55 2.87
CA VAL A 309 -0.56 -7.71 1.65
C VAL A 309 -0.14 -6.24 1.87
N PRO A 310 -0.53 -5.55 2.97
CA PRO A 310 -0.02 -4.21 3.26
C PRO A 310 1.51 -4.11 3.28
N PHE A 311 2.19 -5.09 3.87
CA PHE A 311 3.66 -5.17 3.88
C PHE A 311 4.20 -5.45 2.47
N ASN A 312 3.57 -6.35 1.72
CA ASN A 312 4.02 -6.75 0.39
C ASN A 312 3.89 -5.60 -0.63
N ILE A 313 2.83 -4.80 -0.55
CA ILE A 313 2.66 -3.59 -1.38
C ILE A 313 3.82 -2.63 -1.15
N ALA A 314 4.10 -2.31 0.11
CA ALA A 314 5.17 -1.37 0.47
C ALA A 314 6.56 -1.93 0.12
N SER A 315 6.81 -3.21 0.39
CA SER A 315 8.11 -3.87 0.17
C SER A 315 8.50 -3.90 -1.31
N TYR A 316 7.61 -4.36 -2.20
CA TYR A 316 7.92 -4.41 -3.63
C TYR A 316 7.87 -3.03 -4.31
N SER A 317 7.09 -2.10 -3.79
CA SER A 317 7.19 -0.69 -4.21
C SER A 317 8.55 -0.11 -3.86
N LEU A 318 9.05 -0.37 -2.64
CA LEU A 318 10.38 0.07 -2.19
C LEU A 318 11.50 -0.57 -3.02
N LEU A 319 11.44 -1.88 -3.28
CA LEU A 319 12.40 -2.58 -4.15
C LEU A 319 12.45 -1.94 -5.54
N THR A 320 11.28 -1.63 -6.11
CA THR A 320 11.19 -0.95 -7.41
C THR A 320 11.85 0.42 -7.36
N CYS A 321 11.61 1.20 -6.31
CA CYS A 321 12.25 2.51 -6.13
C CYS A 321 13.78 2.41 -5.99
N MET A 322 14.28 1.45 -5.23
CA MET A 322 15.72 1.22 -5.04
C MET A 322 16.39 0.83 -6.36
N ILE A 323 15.81 -0.12 -7.10
CA ILE A 323 16.36 -0.57 -8.39
C ILE A 323 16.32 0.57 -9.42
N ALA A 324 15.22 1.34 -9.48
CA ALA A 324 15.12 2.50 -10.36
C ALA A 324 16.25 3.51 -10.07
N GLN A 325 16.52 3.82 -8.80
CA GLN A 325 17.59 4.74 -8.41
C GLN A 325 18.97 4.26 -8.85
N VAL A 326 19.34 3.02 -8.53
CA VAL A 326 20.68 2.48 -8.86
C VAL A 326 20.87 2.25 -10.36
N CYS A 327 19.78 2.22 -11.13
CA CYS A 327 19.77 2.15 -12.58
C CYS A 327 19.58 3.52 -13.28
N GLY A 328 19.40 4.61 -12.53
CA GLY A 328 19.20 5.94 -13.10
C GLY A 328 17.87 6.11 -13.85
N LEU A 329 16.84 5.35 -13.48
CA LEU A 329 15.52 5.38 -14.10
C LEU A 329 14.51 6.16 -13.25
N LYS A 330 13.47 6.66 -13.91
CA LYS A 330 12.28 7.21 -13.27
C LYS A 330 11.39 6.09 -12.73
N LEU A 331 10.48 6.42 -11.83
CA LEU A 331 9.52 5.48 -11.28
C LEU A 331 8.33 5.28 -12.24
N GLY A 332 7.90 4.04 -12.42
CA GLY A 332 6.70 3.67 -13.16
C GLY A 332 5.58 3.24 -12.22
N GLU A 333 5.15 1.99 -12.35
CA GLU A 333 4.06 1.41 -11.55
C GLU A 333 4.50 0.15 -10.82
N PHE A 334 3.91 -0.10 -9.66
CA PHE A 334 3.90 -1.40 -9.02
C PHE A 334 2.56 -2.10 -9.28
N VAL A 335 2.59 -3.32 -9.81
CA VAL A 335 1.42 -4.15 -10.10
C VAL A 335 1.48 -5.41 -9.26
N HIS A 336 0.48 -5.61 -8.40
CA HIS A 336 0.40 -6.74 -7.49
C HIS A 336 -0.66 -7.72 -7.98
N THR A 337 -0.24 -8.89 -8.46
CA THR A 337 -1.12 -9.99 -8.86
C THR A 337 -1.23 -10.99 -7.71
N LEU A 338 -2.47 -11.26 -7.28
CA LEU A 338 -2.77 -12.06 -6.09
C LEU A 338 -3.47 -13.36 -6.51
N GLY A 339 -2.92 -14.49 -6.07
CA GLY A 339 -3.47 -15.83 -6.28
C GLY A 339 -4.60 -16.12 -5.31
N ASN A 340 -4.37 -17.01 -4.33
CA ASN A 340 -5.29 -17.19 -3.22
C ASN A 340 -5.26 -15.94 -2.34
N THR A 341 -6.34 -15.17 -2.39
CA THR A 341 -6.48 -13.90 -1.70
C THR A 341 -7.52 -14.06 -0.61
N HIS A 342 -7.12 -13.88 0.65
CA HIS A 342 -7.95 -14.30 1.77
C HIS A 342 -7.91 -13.33 2.95
N VAL A 343 -8.99 -13.42 3.73
CA VAL A 343 -9.15 -12.79 5.03
C VAL A 343 -9.31 -13.93 6.05
N TYR A 344 -8.45 -13.96 7.06
CA TYR A 344 -8.63 -14.86 8.19
C TYR A 344 -9.91 -14.51 8.95
N GLN A 345 -10.58 -15.54 9.49
CA GLN A 345 -11.86 -15.34 10.16
C GLN A 345 -11.75 -14.41 11.39
N ASN A 346 -10.63 -14.46 12.11
CA ASN A 346 -10.33 -13.54 13.23
C ASN A 346 -9.95 -12.11 12.79
N HIS A 347 -9.76 -11.85 11.49
CA HIS A 347 -9.47 -10.52 10.96
C HIS A 347 -10.71 -9.80 10.40
N VAL A 348 -11.85 -10.49 10.27
CA VAL A 348 -13.07 -9.93 9.67
C VAL A 348 -13.53 -8.65 10.38
N GLU A 349 -13.67 -8.68 11.71
CA GLU A 349 -14.12 -7.50 12.47
C GLU A 349 -13.08 -6.36 12.46
N PRO A 350 -11.77 -6.59 12.73
CA PRO A 350 -10.74 -5.57 12.55
C PRO A 350 -10.75 -4.92 11.15
N LEU A 351 -10.96 -5.72 10.10
CA LEU A 351 -11.01 -5.23 8.72
C LEU A 351 -12.29 -4.46 8.43
N LYS A 352 -13.44 -4.79 9.03
CA LYS A 352 -14.65 -3.96 8.93
C LYS A 352 -14.40 -2.56 9.50
N THR A 353 -13.71 -2.45 10.65
CA THR A 353 -13.28 -1.15 11.19
C THR A 353 -12.32 -0.43 10.24
N GLN A 354 -11.42 -1.15 9.55
CA GLN A 354 -10.56 -0.55 8.53
C GLN A 354 -11.39 0.01 7.35
N LEU A 355 -12.42 -0.71 6.91
CA LEU A 355 -13.29 -0.34 5.77
C LEU A 355 -14.15 0.91 6.02
N GLU A 356 -14.35 1.30 7.27
CA GLU A 356 -15.05 2.54 7.66
C GLU A 356 -14.16 3.79 7.54
N ARG A 357 -12.84 3.60 7.42
CA ARG A 357 -11.89 4.72 7.35
C ARG A 357 -11.71 5.17 5.91
N THR A 358 -11.93 6.45 5.66
CA THR A 358 -11.59 7.06 4.38
C THR A 358 -10.06 7.14 4.23
N PRO A 359 -9.48 6.67 3.10
CA PRO A 359 -8.07 6.86 2.80
C PRO A 359 -7.66 8.34 2.90
N ARG A 360 -6.44 8.58 3.37
CA ARG A 360 -5.75 9.87 3.31
C ARG A 360 -4.72 9.82 2.17
N PRO A 361 -4.19 10.97 1.71
CA PRO A 361 -3.14 10.95 0.70
C PRO A 361 -2.00 10.01 1.10
N PHE A 362 -1.51 9.21 0.16
CA PHE A 362 -0.31 8.42 0.35
C PHE A 362 0.90 9.33 0.64
N PRO A 363 1.90 8.85 1.40
CA PRO A 363 3.12 9.60 1.61
C PRO A 363 3.98 9.69 0.34
N VAL A 364 4.99 10.55 0.36
CA VAL A 364 6.10 10.53 -0.62
C VAL A 364 7.30 9.82 0.01
N LEU A 365 7.94 8.91 -0.73
CA LEU A 365 9.20 8.30 -0.32
C LEU A 365 10.36 9.13 -0.86
N LYS A 366 11.21 9.62 0.04
CA LYS A 366 12.50 10.24 -0.29
C LYS A 366 13.62 9.25 0.02
N ILE A 367 14.49 9.04 -0.97
CA ILE A 367 15.64 8.13 -0.89
C ILE A 367 16.93 8.96 -0.94
N ASN A 368 17.94 8.58 -0.16
CA ASN A 368 19.27 9.18 -0.23
C ASN A 368 19.86 9.01 -1.64
N SER A 369 20.05 10.12 -2.36
CA SER A 369 20.52 10.13 -3.74
C SER A 369 21.97 9.68 -3.92
N GLU A 370 22.77 9.70 -2.86
CA GLU A 370 24.19 9.34 -2.91
C GLU A 370 24.42 7.83 -3.02
N VAL A 371 23.42 7.01 -2.64
CA VAL A 371 23.52 5.55 -2.74
C VAL A 371 23.31 5.12 -4.19
N LYS A 372 24.35 4.50 -4.78
CA LYS A 372 24.37 4.05 -6.19
C LYS A 372 24.44 2.53 -6.37
N ASP A 373 24.56 1.80 -5.26
CA ASP A 373 24.62 0.34 -5.22
C ASP A 373 23.45 -0.20 -4.40
N ILE A 374 22.83 -1.28 -4.87
CA ILE A 374 21.69 -1.91 -4.19
C ILE A 374 22.07 -2.46 -2.82
N ASP A 375 23.32 -2.90 -2.66
CA ASP A 375 23.84 -3.51 -1.44
C ASP A 375 24.31 -2.46 -0.41
N ALA A 376 24.40 -1.19 -0.82
CA ALA A 376 24.87 -0.08 0.03
C ALA A 376 23.75 0.64 0.79
N PHE A 377 22.48 0.34 0.53
CA PHE A 377 21.37 0.97 1.25
C PHE A 377 21.32 0.57 2.73
N ALA A 378 21.09 1.55 3.58
CA ALA A 378 20.76 1.40 4.99
C ALA A 378 19.37 1.94 5.29
N SER A 379 18.78 1.56 6.43
CA SER A 379 17.43 2.01 6.80
C SER A 379 17.32 3.53 6.97
N SER A 380 18.43 4.20 7.29
CA SER A 380 18.52 5.67 7.37
C SER A 380 18.39 6.39 6.02
N ASP A 381 18.53 5.67 4.90
CA ASP A 381 18.46 6.26 3.57
C ASP A 381 17.02 6.49 3.09
N PHE A 382 16.02 6.08 3.88
CA PHE A 382 14.61 6.15 3.51
C PHE A 382 13.81 7.04 4.45
N GLN A 383 13.18 8.07 3.90
CA GLN A 383 12.31 8.99 4.62
C GLN A 383 10.92 9.01 4.00
N LEU A 384 9.89 8.85 4.83
CA LEU A 384 8.50 9.07 4.43
C LEU A 384 8.08 10.50 4.77
N ILE A 385 7.62 11.22 3.76
CA ILE A 385 7.11 12.59 3.90
C ILE A 385 5.58 12.51 3.82
N GLY A 386 4.89 13.09 4.80
CA GLY A 386 3.43 13.16 4.80
C GLY A 386 2.70 11.88 5.24
N TYR A 387 3.38 10.92 5.88
CA TYR A 387 2.73 9.70 6.35
C TYR A 387 1.88 9.95 7.60
N ASN A 388 0.62 10.33 7.40
CA ASN A 388 -0.36 10.57 8.44
C ASN A 388 -1.49 9.53 8.41
N PRO A 389 -1.24 8.24 8.73
CA PRO A 389 -2.26 7.21 8.72
C PRO A 389 -3.25 7.36 9.88
N HIS A 390 -4.39 6.71 9.75
CA HIS A 390 -5.26 6.39 10.87
C HIS A 390 -4.55 5.52 11.92
N GLY A 391 -5.16 5.37 13.09
CA GLY A 391 -4.62 4.60 14.22
C GLY A 391 -4.32 3.12 13.88
N LYS A 392 -3.55 2.45 14.74
CA LYS A 392 -3.29 1.01 14.60
C LYS A 392 -4.59 0.21 14.66
N ILE A 393 -4.62 -0.93 13.97
CA ILE A 393 -5.67 -1.95 14.07
C ILE A 393 -4.94 -3.25 14.43
N ALA A 394 -5.22 -3.81 15.60
CA ALA A 394 -4.60 -5.04 16.05
C ALA A 394 -5.23 -6.23 15.32
N MET A 395 -4.39 -7.12 14.78
CA MET A 395 -4.77 -8.37 14.13
C MET A 395 -3.70 -9.41 14.53
N GLU A 396 -4.14 -10.56 15.03
CA GLU A 396 -3.25 -11.64 15.45
C GLU A 396 -2.86 -12.49 14.25
N MET A 397 -1.58 -12.84 14.12
CA MET A 397 -1.11 -13.70 13.04
C MET A 397 -1.60 -15.15 13.25
N ALA A 398 -2.08 -15.79 12.19
CA ALA A 398 -2.43 -17.21 12.21
C ALA A 398 -1.16 -18.05 11.96
N VAL A 399 -0.78 -18.90 12.92
CA VAL A 399 0.48 -19.69 12.89
C VAL A 399 0.24 -21.13 12.47
#